data_AF-A0AAJ0BSI7-F1
#
_entry.id   AF-A0AAJ0BSI7-F1
#
_cell.length_a   1.000
_cell.length_b   1.000
_cell.length_c   1.000
_cell.angle_alpha   90.00
_cell.angle_beta   90.00
_cell.angle_gamma   90.00
#
_symmetry.space_group_name_H-M   'P 1'
#
loop_
_entity.id
_entity.type
_entity.pdbx_description
1 polymer ?
#
loop_
_entity_poly.entity_id
_entity_poly.type
_entity_poly.pdbx_seq_one_letter_code
_entity_poly.pdbx_strand_id
1 'polypeptide(L)'
;MDSDITTLMMRKLGSGKDEFGKEMDTTRALWLDVLMDGRPRKSNSPLVSLPAEILAEILDGIADDKATLAALALVNSDCRHLARSCQFAHVCFDYSPRAWEFLTHVVRKRKTESRLGIYVRRVTISPHPGWVRETHSDAFEAVFGDHNLQGGNRTYLRYRSILMGAIALAMPHVSAISWHDRLIVRADFFYTITRLNIQELILHGLTIDKAYRIEPPLSPPSLPLRRLFLNDVHVEIKRGADDGAGIGTDTSIDPISIFFATLLRGCAPTLESLDCLHGLYQQHVVSLGDEPLSFPCLRRLVVRYLKLSLPSMIALLKAPLRHLVVPDCKGVDKALSKCSPLPCLETLVIPSLTLSRWRADERSKSLVALLEDHKQIRKLCVEQAASEALDTLIVPIISAGSFTNLRSLSLSWSGPGTAEETRPHIATISNTSLAAIGTIESLEQLYLSAGENGGWRHQWLVDHDELRGHLSGLKRLKRLALSRDTYLETIFEPEKYYSYRVASPQMRYDARTRPELDYPGGTAFYHESDDDPMADDGPHLGEHEEHFRSLNAEEVWELGHRNRMITHVEKYAVAIPSLEWMVCGEFPMEIVRGDWGIAVNPLAGERDTCSTMLNRMFGMGDLVN
;
A
#
# COMPACT_ATOMS: atom_id res chain seq x y z
N MET A 1 -25.45 -19.03 12.37
CA MET A 1 -25.69 -17.85 13.22
C MET A 1 -25.68 -16.65 12.31
N ASP A 2 -26.60 -15.69 12.45
CA ASP A 2 -26.49 -14.44 11.69
C ASP A 2 -25.17 -13.74 12.05
N SER A 3 -24.45 -13.19 11.06
CA SER A 3 -23.15 -12.58 11.29
C SER A 3 -23.24 -11.46 12.33
N ASP A 4 -22.32 -11.46 13.30
CA ASP A 4 -22.35 -10.50 14.38
C ASP A 4 -21.68 -9.17 14.01
N ILE A 5 -22.41 -8.06 14.18
CA ILE A 5 -21.93 -6.68 13.97
C ILE A 5 -20.69 -6.36 14.83
N THR A 6 -20.47 -7.11 15.90
CA THR A 6 -19.33 -6.94 16.82
C THR A 6 -17.98 -7.15 16.15
N THR A 7 -17.95 -7.94 15.07
CA THR A 7 -16.76 -8.07 14.21
C THR A 7 -16.31 -6.73 13.60
N LEU A 8 -17.23 -5.78 13.40
CA LEU A 8 -16.92 -4.43 12.93
C LEU A 8 -16.43 -3.50 14.05
N MET A 9 -16.64 -3.84 15.31
CA MET A 9 -16.27 -3.02 16.48
C MET A 9 -14.83 -3.25 16.96
N MET A 10 -14.17 -4.30 16.46
CA MET A 10 -12.80 -4.66 16.85
C MET A 10 -11.77 -3.99 15.93
N ARG A 11 -10.82 -3.25 16.54
CA ARG A 11 -9.66 -2.67 15.85
C ARG A 11 -8.72 -3.81 15.41
N LYS A 12 -8.13 -3.71 14.22
CA LYS A 12 -7.06 -4.64 13.80
C LYS A 12 -5.88 -4.51 14.77
N LEU A 13 -5.39 -5.63 15.29
CA LEU A 13 -4.09 -5.73 15.94
C LEU A 13 -2.99 -5.67 14.86
N GLY A 14 -2.01 -4.76 15.04
CA GLY A 14 -0.69 -4.87 14.41
C GLY A 14 -0.46 -4.08 13.12
N SER A 15 0.31 -3.00 13.24
CA SER A 15 1.47 -2.56 12.43
C SER A 15 1.94 -1.23 13.04
N GLY A 16 3.22 -0.87 12.88
CA GLY A 16 3.71 0.46 13.29
C GLY A 16 2.96 1.59 12.57
N LYS A 17 3.29 2.85 12.89
CA LYS A 17 2.80 3.99 12.11
C LYS A 17 3.24 3.82 10.65
N ASP A 18 2.27 3.95 9.75
CA ASP A 18 2.39 3.79 8.29
C ASP A 18 1.43 4.79 7.65
N GLU A 19 1.63 6.07 7.89
CA GLU A 19 0.77 7.14 7.38
C GLU A 19 1.37 7.77 6.12
N PHE A 20 2.70 7.70 5.96
CA PHE A 20 3.40 8.25 4.82
C PHE A 20 3.23 7.41 3.54
N GLY A 21 2.90 8.07 2.42
CA GLY A 21 2.75 7.44 1.10
C GLY A 21 1.45 6.65 0.88
N LYS A 22 0.49 6.71 1.82
CA LYS A 22 -0.90 6.28 1.57
C LYS A 22 -1.53 7.25 0.58
N GLU A 23 -1.67 6.80 -0.66
CA GLU A 23 -2.28 7.61 -1.71
C GLU A 23 -3.76 7.86 -1.40
N MET A 24 -4.16 9.13 -1.45
CA MET A 24 -5.54 9.48 -1.77
C MET A 24 -5.65 9.26 -3.29
N ASP A 25 -6.25 8.15 -3.75
CA ASP A 25 -6.47 7.91 -5.17
C ASP A 25 -7.18 9.14 -5.80
N THR A 26 -6.44 10.00 -6.51
CA THR A 26 -6.98 11.22 -7.12
C THR A 26 -7.93 10.81 -8.23
N THR A 27 -9.22 10.87 -7.93
CA THR A 27 -10.26 10.52 -8.89
C THR A 27 -10.47 11.73 -9.80
N ARG A 28 -10.12 11.60 -11.09
CA ARG A 28 -10.25 12.69 -12.06
C ARG A 28 -11.64 13.31 -12.07
N ALA A 29 -11.68 14.63 -12.20
CA ALA A 29 -12.90 15.41 -12.32
C ALA A 29 -13.75 14.93 -13.52
N LEU A 30 -15.07 14.93 -13.34
CA LEU A 30 -15.99 14.69 -14.45
C LEU A 30 -16.00 15.90 -15.38
N TRP A 31 -16.02 15.62 -16.69
CA TRP A 31 -16.17 16.67 -17.69
C TRP A 31 -17.46 17.44 -17.48
N LEU A 32 -17.38 18.76 -17.61
CA LEU A 32 -18.52 19.64 -17.40
C LEU A 32 -19.71 19.23 -18.27
N ASP A 33 -19.46 18.82 -19.51
CA ASP A 33 -20.53 18.43 -20.44
C ASP A 33 -21.29 17.18 -19.98
N VAL A 34 -20.60 16.26 -19.28
CA VAL A 34 -21.22 15.09 -18.64
C VAL A 34 -22.08 15.52 -17.44
N LEU A 35 -21.59 16.47 -16.64
CA LEU A 35 -22.31 16.99 -15.47
C LEU A 35 -23.53 17.83 -15.85
N MET A 36 -23.44 18.53 -16.98
CA MET A 36 -24.50 19.38 -17.49
C MET A 36 -25.60 18.59 -18.18
N ASP A 37 -25.38 17.32 -18.53
CA ASP A 37 -26.40 16.42 -19.10
C ASP A 37 -27.14 17.07 -20.29
N GLY A 38 -26.38 17.66 -21.21
CA GLY A 38 -26.90 18.37 -22.39
C GLY A 38 -27.48 19.77 -22.13
N ARG A 39 -27.39 20.30 -20.91
CA ARG A 39 -27.81 21.68 -20.60
C ARG A 39 -26.76 22.70 -21.07
N PRO A 40 -27.18 23.86 -21.60
CA PRO A 40 -26.25 24.91 -21.99
C PRO A 40 -25.52 25.47 -20.76
N ARG A 41 -24.22 25.76 -20.93
CA ARG A 41 -23.41 26.48 -19.94
C ARG A 41 -24.06 27.86 -19.72
N LYS A 42 -24.26 28.24 -18.45
CA LYS A 42 -24.93 29.51 -18.09
C LYS A 42 -23.94 30.66 -17.98
N SER A 43 -22.67 30.37 -17.75
CA SER A 43 -21.62 31.36 -17.55
C SER A 43 -20.91 31.70 -18.86
N ASN A 44 -20.75 33.01 -19.12
CA ASN A 44 -19.89 33.54 -20.18
C ASN A 44 -18.44 33.72 -19.72
N SER A 45 -18.05 33.12 -18.58
CA SER A 45 -16.70 33.19 -18.06
C SER A 45 -15.70 32.56 -19.05
N PRO A 46 -14.54 33.20 -19.30
CA PRO A 46 -13.47 32.61 -20.12
C PRO A 46 -13.06 31.22 -19.65
N LEU A 47 -13.03 30.99 -18.33
CA LEU A 47 -12.69 29.68 -17.75
C LEU A 47 -13.68 28.60 -18.23
N VAL A 48 -14.99 28.85 -18.11
CA VAL A 48 -16.05 27.90 -18.47
C VAL A 48 -16.20 27.76 -19.99
N SER A 49 -15.59 28.64 -20.78
CA SER A 49 -15.54 28.55 -22.25
C SER A 49 -14.42 27.65 -22.79
N LEU A 50 -13.49 27.21 -21.93
CA LEU A 50 -12.42 26.30 -22.33
C LEU A 50 -12.97 24.91 -22.74
N PRO A 51 -12.19 24.15 -23.53
CA PRO A 51 -12.48 22.74 -23.80
C PRO A 51 -12.59 21.95 -22.49
N ALA A 52 -13.46 20.94 -22.47
CA ALA A 52 -13.76 20.17 -21.26
C ALA A 52 -12.54 19.43 -20.72
N GLU A 53 -11.62 19.03 -21.61
CA GLU A 53 -10.36 18.37 -21.29
C GLU A 53 -9.44 19.30 -20.50
N ILE A 54 -9.30 20.56 -20.94
CA ILE A 54 -8.48 21.57 -20.26
C ILE A 54 -9.08 21.93 -18.91
N LEU A 55 -10.41 22.04 -18.83
CA LEU A 55 -11.11 22.26 -17.57
C LEU A 55 -10.88 21.12 -16.57
N ALA A 56 -10.90 19.87 -17.03
CA ALA A 56 -10.63 18.71 -16.18
C ALA A 56 -9.20 18.71 -15.65
N GLU A 57 -8.21 19.00 -16.49
CA GLU A 57 -6.79 19.08 -16.08
C GLU A 57 -6.55 20.21 -15.05
N ILE A 58 -7.18 21.39 -15.24
CA ILE A 58 -7.12 22.48 -14.26
C ILE A 58 -7.73 22.05 -12.92
N LEU A 59 -8.89 21.38 -12.96
CA LEU A 59 -9.57 20.90 -11.77
C LEU A 59 -8.81 19.81 -11.03
N ASP A 60 -8.19 18.89 -11.77
CA ASP A 60 -7.35 17.84 -11.21
C ASP A 60 -6.16 18.46 -10.46
N GLY A 61 -5.57 19.54 -10.99
CA GLY A 61 -4.50 20.29 -10.33
C GLY A 61 -4.88 21.00 -9.02
N ILE A 62 -6.18 21.22 -8.77
CA ILE A 62 -6.70 21.83 -7.53
C ILE A 62 -7.59 20.88 -6.72
N ALA A 63 -7.66 19.60 -7.08
CA ALA A 63 -8.62 18.65 -6.52
C ALA A 63 -8.44 18.43 -5.01
N ASP A 64 -7.20 18.52 -4.53
CA ASP A 64 -6.86 18.35 -3.12
C ASP A 64 -6.97 19.64 -2.29
N ASP A 65 -7.06 20.81 -2.96
CA ASP A 65 -7.24 22.09 -2.29
C ASP A 65 -8.72 22.39 -2.05
N LYS A 66 -9.20 21.93 -0.89
CA LYS A 66 -10.58 22.12 -0.44
C LYS A 66 -10.99 23.59 -0.34
N ALA A 67 -10.06 24.49 0.03
CA ALA A 67 -10.35 25.91 0.18
C ALA A 67 -10.57 26.55 -1.20
N THR A 68 -9.69 26.26 -2.15
CA THR A 68 -9.82 26.73 -3.53
C THR A 68 -11.07 26.16 -4.21
N LEU A 69 -11.38 24.88 -4.03
CA LEU A 69 -12.62 24.28 -4.54
C LEU A 69 -13.88 24.93 -3.92
N ALA A 70 -13.85 25.24 -2.61
CA ALA A 70 -14.96 25.93 -1.96
C ALA A 70 -15.16 27.35 -2.52
N ALA A 71 -14.08 28.10 -2.74
CA ALA A 71 -14.13 29.41 -3.37
C ALA A 71 -14.68 29.33 -4.81
N LEU A 72 -14.21 28.36 -5.61
CA LEU A 72 -14.70 28.12 -6.97
C LEU A 72 -16.22 27.84 -6.98
N ALA A 73 -16.72 27.06 -6.03
CA ALA A 73 -18.13 26.71 -5.94
C ALA A 73 -19.08 27.90 -5.71
N LEU A 74 -18.55 29.03 -5.23
CA LEU A 74 -19.31 30.26 -4.96
C LEU A 74 -19.41 31.18 -6.18
N VAL A 75 -18.59 31.00 -7.21
CA VAL A 75 -18.48 31.93 -8.35
C VAL A 75 -19.78 31.96 -9.18
N ASN A 76 -20.26 30.81 -9.65
CA ASN A 76 -21.52 30.67 -10.39
C ASN A 76 -22.00 29.20 -10.39
N SER A 77 -23.13 28.91 -11.03
CA SER A 77 -23.68 27.55 -11.10
C SER A 77 -22.73 26.55 -11.73
N ASP A 78 -22.04 26.92 -12.81
CA ASP A 78 -21.20 26.03 -13.59
C ASP A 78 -19.91 25.71 -12.83
N CYS A 79 -19.30 26.74 -12.21
CA CYS A 79 -18.18 26.57 -11.29
C CYS A 79 -18.56 25.74 -10.06
N ARG A 80 -19.81 25.81 -9.59
CA ARG A 80 -20.33 24.92 -8.54
C ARG A 80 -20.41 23.47 -9.00
N HIS A 81 -20.82 23.21 -10.24
CA HIS A 81 -20.82 21.85 -10.79
C HIS A 81 -19.39 21.30 -10.92
N LEU A 82 -18.47 22.11 -11.43
CA LEU A 82 -17.04 21.80 -11.52
C LEU A 82 -16.44 21.48 -10.14
N ALA A 83 -16.58 22.37 -9.17
CA ALA A 83 -16.04 22.17 -7.83
C ALA A 83 -16.61 20.92 -7.15
N ARG A 84 -17.93 20.69 -7.27
CA ARG A 84 -18.58 19.49 -6.71
C ARG A 84 -18.09 18.20 -7.36
N SER A 85 -17.71 18.24 -8.63
CA SER A 85 -17.17 17.08 -9.34
C SER A 85 -15.88 16.56 -8.72
N CYS A 86 -15.08 17.43 -8.10
CA CYS A 86 -13.90 17.05 -7.33
C CYS A 86 -14.27 16.74 -5.87
N GLN A 87 -15.01 17.63 -5.21
CA GLN A 87 -15.34 17.51 -3.77
C GLN A 87 -16.09 16.22 -3.41
N PHE A 88 -16.89 15.69 -4.34
CA PHE A 88 -17.70 14.49 -4.14
C PHE A 88 -17.26 13.32 -5.04
N ALA A 89 -16.10 13.43 -5.70
CA ALA A 89 -15.57 12.37 -6.57
C ALA A 89 -15.41 11.05 -5.81
N HIS A 90 -14.91 11.14 -4.57
CA HIS A 90 -14.74 10.02 -3.66
C HIS A 90 -15.56 10.22 -2.39
N VAL A 91 -16.36 9.21 -2.04
CA VAL A 91 -17.15 9.21 -0.81
C VAL A 91 -16.83 7.97 0.01
N CYS A 92 -16.51 8.17 1.28
CA CYS A 92 -16.35 7.11 2.26
C CYS A 92 -17.60 6.99 3.15
N PHE A 93 -18.13 5.78 3.23
CA PHE A 93 -19.23 5.37 4.08
C PHE A 93 -18.67 4.59 5.27
N ASP A 94 -18.33 5.31 6.33
CA ASP A 94 -17.68 4.82 7.55
C ASP A 94 -18.65 4.63 8.73
N TYR A 95 -19.95 4.71 8.45
CA TYR A 95 -21.03 4.66 9.44
C TYR A 95 -21.09 5.87 10.39
N SER A 96 -20.36 6.95 10.10
CA SER A 96 -20.48 8.22 10.84
C SER A 96 -21.82 8.94 10.60
N PRO A 97 -22.22 9.87 11.49
CA PRO A 97 -23.38 10.72 11.28
C PRO A 97 -23.32 11.47 9.94
N ARG A 98 -22.14 11.96 9.55
CA ARG A 98 -21.92 12.67 8.28
C ARG A 98 -22.15 11.77 7.06
N ALA A 99 -21.65 10.52 7.11
CA ALA A 99 -21.89 9.55 6.05
C ALA A 99 -23.40 9.22 5.90
N TRP A 100 -24.13 9.14 7.02
CA TRP A 100 -25.57 8.95 7.03
C TRP A 100 -26.34 10.15 6.46
N GLU A 101 -25.98 11.38 6.87
CA GLU A 101 -26.57 12.60 6.31
C GLU A 101 -26.38 12.68 4.80
N PHE A 102 -25.17 12.39 4.32
CA PHE A 102 -24.90 12.34 2.88
C PHE A 102 -25.75 11.27 2.18
N LEU A 103 -25.78 10.05 2.71
CA LEU A 103 -26.59 8.95 2.14
C LEU A 103 -28.06 9.34 2.04
N THR A 104 -28.63 9.89 3.12
CA THR A 104 -30.03 10.30 3.12
C THR A 104 -30.30 11.46 2.17
N HIS A 105 -29.35 12.38 1.98
CA HIS A 105 -29.45 13.44 0.97
C HIS A 105 -29.51 12.89 -0.45
N VAL A 106 -28.61 11.95 -0.77
CA VAL A 106 -28.56 11.27 -2.08
C VAL A 106 -29.85 10.51 -2.36
N VAL A 107 -30.41 9.83 -1.36
CA VAL A 107 -31.67 9.08 -1.48
C VAL A 107 -32.87 10.01 -1.66
N ARG A 108 -32.97 11.09 -0.89
CA ARG A 108 -34.13 12.02 -0.94
C ARG A 108 -34.18 12.85 -2.21
N LYS A 109 -33.03 13.30 -2.72
CA LYS A 109 -32.95 14.26 -3.84
C LYS A 109 -32.88 13.64 -5.24
N ARG A 110 -33.25 12.36 -5.41
CA ARG A 110 -33.20 11.60 -6.67
C ARG A 110 -33.87 12.28 -7.89
N LYS A 111 -34.77 13.24 -7.71
CA LYS A 111 -35.52 13.93 -8.79
C LYS A 111 -35.21 15.43 -8.93
N THR A 112 -34.24 15.97 -8.19
CA THR A 112 -33.98 17.43 -8.16
C THR A 112 -32.67 17.79 -8.89
N GLU A 113 -32.47 19.06 -9.24
CA GLU A 113 -31.21 19.55 -9.85
C GLU A 113 -29.99 19.46 -8.90
N SER A 114 -30.21 19.15 -7.62
CA SER A 114 -29.17 19.04 -6.57
C SER A 114 -28.82 17.58 -6.25
N ARG A 115 -28.66 16.72 -7.27
CA ARG A 115 -28.28 15.31 -7.10
C ARG A 115 -26.78 15.17 -6.82
N LEU A 116 -26.38 15.18 -5.55
CA LEU A 116 -24.97 14.98 -5.19
C LEU A 116 -24.41 13.63 -5.68
N GLY A 117 -25.27 12.62 -5.84
CA GLY A 117 -24.85 11.30 -6.32
C GLY A 117 -24.27 11.28 -7.74
N ILE A 118 -24.57 12.25 -8.61
CA ILE A 118 -24.00 12.28 -9.98
C ILE A 118 -22.51 12.60 -9.98
N TYR A 119 -22.00 13.25 -8.93
CA TYR A 119 -20.57 13.57 -8.83
C TYR A 119 -19.75 12.39 -8.28
N VAL A 120 -20.41 11.37 -7.74
CA VAL A 120 -19.75 10.24 -7.07
C VAL A 120 -19.19 9.27 -8.11
N ARG A 121 -17.89 9.01 -8.02
CA ARG A 121 -17.09 8.19 -8.93
C ARG A 121 -16.47 6.99 -8.21
N ARG A 122 -15.99 7.21 -6.99
CA ARG A 122 -15.44 6.17 -6.10
C ARG A 122 -16.27 6.09 -4.82
N VAL A 123 -16.62 4.86 -4.43
CA VAL A 123 -17.34 4.60 -3.19
C VAL A 123 -16.51 3.66 -2.33
N THR A 124 -16.13 4.11 -1.13
CA THR A 124 -15.51 3.25 -0.12
C THR A 124 -16.52 2.96 0.98
N ILE A 125 -16.73 1.68 1.30
CA ILE A 125 -17.55 1.22 2.41
C ILE A 125 -16.58 0.65 3.43
N SER A 126 -16.32 1.40 4.50
CA SER A 126 -15.33 1.04 5.51
C SER A 126 -15.81 1.48 6.90
N PRO A 127 -16.73 0.72 7.52
CA PRO A 127 -17.30 1.06 8.82
C PRO A 127 -16.20 1.29 9.86
N HIS A 128 -16.20 2.46 10.50
CA HIS A 128 -15.21 2.78 11.52
C HIS A 128 -15.61 2.11 12.85
N PRO A 129 -14.71 1.35 13.51
CA PRO A 129 -15.04 0.64 14.74
C PRO A 129 -15.60 1.54 15.84
N GLY A 130 -15.11 2.79 15.94
CA GLY A 130 -15.61 3.78 16.89
C GLY A 130 -17.07 4.16 16.66
N TRP A 131 -17.47 4.46 15.43
CA TRP A 131 -18.84 4.85 15.10
C TRP A 131 -19.83 3.69 15.24
N VAL A 132 -19.39 2.48 14.88
CA VAL A 132 -20.20 1.26 15.08
C VAL A 132 -20.39 1.00 16.58
N ARG A 133 -19.34 1.12 17.40
CA ARG A 133 -19.44 0.95 18.86
C ARG A 133 -20.38 1.99 19.48
N GLU A 134 -20.24 3.26 19.11
CA GLU A 134 -21.06 4.35 19.65
C GLU A 134 -22.54 4.19 19.31
N THR A 135 -22.85 3.83 18.06
CA THR A 135 -24.24 3.66 17.60
C THR A 135 -24.91 2.40 18.18
N HIS A 136 -24.12 1.39 18.51
CA HIS A 136 -24.59 0.09 19.01
C HIS A 136 -23.93 -0.24 20.35
N SER A 137 -23.90 0.72 21.28
CA SER A 137 -23.29 0.58 22.61
C SER A 137 -23.82 -0.65 23.35
N ASP A 138 -25.14 -0.86 23.31
CA ASP A 138 -25.82 -1.95 24.01
C ASP A 138 -25.38 -3.32 23.46
N ALA A 139 -25.15 -3.42 22.14
CA ALA A 139 -24.67 -4.65 21.51
C ALA A 139 -23.18 -4.89 21.81
N PHE A 140 -22.38 -3.82 21.90
CA PHE A 140 -20.97 -3.91 22.27
C PHE A 140 -20.80 -4.34 23.73
N GLU A 141 -21.57 -3.76 24.65
CA GLU A 141 -21.57 -4.13 26.07
C GLU A 141 -22.08 -5.57 26.28
N ALA A 142 -23.07 -6.00 25.49
CA ALA A 142 -23.58 -7.37 25.50
C ALA A 142 -22.57 -8.43 25.04
N VAL A 143 -21.52 -8.09 24.27
CA VAL A 143 -20.43 -9.05 23.96
C VAL A 143 -19.64 -9.44 25.21
N PHE A 144 -19.59 -8.54 26.19
CA PHE A 144 -18.92 -8.75 27.48
C PHE A 144 -19.92 -9.02 28.62
N GLY A 145 -21.21 -9.21 28.29
CA GLY A 145 -22.33 -9.45 29.21
C GLY A 145 -23.33 -10.51 28.69
N ASP A 146 -24.47 -10.67 29.35
CA ASP A 146 -25.42 -11.78 29.11
C ASP A 146 -26.71 -11.29 28.41
N HIS A 147 -26.58 -10.45 27.36
CA HIS A 147 -27.70 -9.75 26.72
C HIS A 147 -27.80 -9.96 25.20
N ASN A 148 -29.00 -9.68 24.67
CA ASN A 148 -29.52 -10.17 23.40
C ASN A 148 -28.97 -9.40 22.16
N LEU A 149 -28.09 -10.02 21.37
CA LEU A 149 -27.35 -9.42 20.24
C LEU A 149 -28.19 -9.04 18.98
N GLN A 150 -29.49 -9.39 18.93
CA GLN A 150 -30.27 -9.33 17.67
C GLN A 150 -30.65 -7.90 17.19
N GLY A 151 -30.65 -6.89 18.06
CA GLY A 151 -31.10 -5.53 17.74
C GLY A 151 -30.15 -4.73 16.84
N GLY A 152 -28.84 -4.78 17.09
CA GLY A 152 -27.82 -4.00 16.38
C GLY A 152 -27.64 -4.42 14.91
N ASN A 153 -27.66 -5.73 14.67
CA ASN A 153 -27.58 -6.31 13.33
C ASN A 153 -28.64 -5.76 12.37
N ARG A 154 -29.89 -5.62 12.83
CA ARG A 154 -31.00 -5.18 11.97
C ARG A 154 -30.84 -3.74 11.49
N THR A 155 -30.40 -2.84 12.37
CA THR A 155 -30.21 -1.42 12.04
C THR A 155 -29.08 -1.22 11.04
N TYR A 156 -27.95 -1.92 11.22
CA TYR A 156 -26.84 -1.83 10.28
C TYR A 156 -27.16 -2.49 8.92
N LEU A 157 -27.85 -3.64 8.91
CA LEU A 157 -28.30 -4.26 7.65
C LEU A 157 -29.26 -3.34 6.88
N ARG A 158 -30.12 -2.59 7.57
CA ARG A 158 -30.96 -1.57 6.94
C ARG A 158 -30.13 -0.44 6.33
N TYR A 159 -29.12 0.07 7.05
CA TYR A 159 -28.17 1.04 6.52
C TYR A 159 -27.53 0.54 5.22
N ARG A 160 -27.03 -0.69 5.24
CA ARG A 160 -26.35 -1.32 4.10
C ARG A 160 -27.28 -1.48 2.89
N SER A 161 -28.52 -1.89 3.12
CA SER A 161 -29.53 -2.01 2.05
C SER A 161 -29.84 -0.65 1.40
N ILE A 162 -30.01 0.41 2.20
CA ILE A 162 -30.22 1.79 1.70
C ILE A 162 -29.00 2.26 0.89
N LEU A 163 -27.79 1.98 1.39
CA LEU A 163 -26.54 2.33 0.71
C LEU A 163 -26.43 1.64 -0.65
N MET A 164 -26.62 0.33 -0.73
CA MET A 164 -26.60 -0.41 -2.00
C MET A 164 -27.64 0.11 -2.98
N GLY A 165 -28.85 0.41 -2.50
CA GLY A 165 -29.89 1.02 -3.32
C GLY A 165 -29.56 2.45 -3.78
N ALA A 166 -28.76 3.21 -3.03
CA ALA A 166 -28.29 4.53 -3.43
C ALA A 166 -27.19 4.44 -4.49
N ILE A 167 -26.23 3.54 -4.33
CA ILE A 167 -25.18 3.28 -5.33
C ILE A 167 -25.83 2.91 -6.66
N ALA A 168 -26.75 1.95 -6.66
CA ALA A 168 -27.38 1.44 -7.88
C ALA A 168 -28.28 2.46 -8.61
N LEU A 169 -28.96 3.37 -7.89
CA LEU A 169 -30.02 4.20 -8.47
C LEU A 169 -29.74 5.70 -8.46
N ALA A 170 -28.79 6.16 -7.65
CA ALA A 170 -28.54 7.59 -7.45
C ALA A 170 -27.10 7.99 -7.77
N MET A 171 -26.19 7.04 -8.02
CA MET A 171 -24.79 7.31 -8.33
C MET A 171 -24.40 6.71 -9.70
N PRO A 172 -24.89 7.29 -10.82
CA PRO A 172 -24.77 6.70 -12.15
C PRO A 172 -23.34 6.66 -12.71
N HIS A 173 -22.43 7.47 -12.16
CA HIS A 173 -21.06 7.60 -12.66
C HIS A 173 -20.03 6.84 -11.80
N VAL A 174 -20.48 5.98 -10.87
CA VAL A 174 -19.59 5.16 -10.05
C VAL A 174 -18.80 4.20 -10.94
N SER A 175 -17.48 4.36 -10.92
CA SER A 175 -16.53 3.53 -11.65
C SER A 175 -15.65 2.69 -10.74
N ALA A 176 -15.59 2.99 -9.44
CA ALA A 176 -14.76 2.27 -8.48
C ALA A 176 -15.49 2.02 -7.16
N ILE A 177 -15.43 0.78 -6.66
CA ILE A 177 -16.00 0.40 -5.37
C ILE A 177 -14.95 -0.31 -4.52
N SER A 178 -14.77 0.16 -3.29
CA SER A 178 -13.94 -0.47 -2.28
C SER A 178 -14.77 -0.91 -1.09
N TRP A 179 -14.85 -2.21 -0.87
CA TRP A 179 -15.67 -2.83 0.16
C TRP A 179 -14.79 -3.44 1.26
N HIS A 180 -14.81 -2.81 2.44
CA HIS A 180 -14.09 -3.23 3.64
C HIS A 180 -15.05 -3.65 4.77
N ASP A 181 -16.36 -3.63 4.52
CA ASP A 181 -17.36 -4.16 5.44
C ASP A 181 -17.26 -5.71 5.46
N ARG A 182 -16.95 -6.23 6.64
CA ARG A 182 -16.67 -7.65 6.90
C ARG A 182 -17.92 -8.47 7.22
N LEU A 183 -19.11 -7.88 7.22
CA LEU A 183 -20.33 -8.65 7.42
C LEU A 183 -20.64 -9.52 6.22
N ILE A 184 -21.34 -10.62 6.49
CA ILE A 184 -21.67 -11.62 5.48
C ILE A 184 -22.48 -10.98 4.36
N VAL A 185 -22.14 -11.32 3.12
CA VAL A 185 -22.81 -10.84 1.91
C VAL A 185 -23.57 -11.98 1.25
N ARG A 186 -24.71 -11.62 0.63
CA ARG A 186 -25.61 -12.54 -0.04
C ARG A 186 -25.68 -12.25 -1.53
N ALA A 187 -26.49 -13.03 -2.25
CA ALA A 187 -26.64 -12.94 -3.70
C ALA A 187 -27.08 -11.56 -4.21
N ASP A 188 -27.86 -10.82 -3.42
CA ASP A 188 -28.35 -9.47 -3.73
C ASP A 188 -27.22 -8.44 -3.88
N PHE A 189 -26.16 -8.59 -3.07
CA PHE A 189 -24.95 -7.77 -3.18
C PHE A 189 -24.32 -7.94 -4.56
N PHE A 190 -24.01 -9.18 -4.95
CA PHE A 190 -23.36 -9.46 -6.23
C PHE A 190 -24.26 -9.13 -7.41
N TYR A 191 -25.57 -9.41 -7.32
CA TYR A 191 -26.53 -9.00 -8.34
C TYR A 191 -26.53 -7.48 -8.59
N THR A 192 -26.34 -6.69 -7.53
CA THR A 192 -26.23 -5.24 -7.67
C THR A 192 -24.91 -4.87 -8.33
N ILE A 193 -23.78 -5.38 -7.82
CA ILE A 193 -22.43 -5.07 -8.31
C ILE A 193 -22.26 -5.41 -9.79
N THR A 194 -22.76 -6.57 -10.24
CA THR A 194 -22.59 -7.03 -11.62
C THR A 194 -23.40 -6.24 -12.66
N ARG A 195 -24.32 -5.38 -12.21
CA ARG A 195 -25.11 -4.46 -13.04
C ARG A 195 -24.55 -3.05 -13.08
N LEU A 196 -23.53 -2.76 -12.27
CA LEU A 196 -22.87 -1.47 -12.29
C LEU A 196 -21.79 -1.45 -13.38
N ASN A 197 -21.58 -0.28 -13.98
CA ASN A 197 -20.52 -0.07 -14.96
C ASN A 197 -19.18 0.26 -14.28
N ILE A 198 -18.79 -0.57 -13.30
CA ILE A 198 -17.56 -0.38 -12.53
C ILE A 198 -16.34 -0.92 -13.28
N GLN A 199 -15.25 -0.17 -13.18
CA GLN A 199 -13.94 -0.52 -13.71
C GLN A 199 -12.99 -1.05 -12.62
N GLU A 200 -13.24 -0.70 -11.36
CA GLU A 200 -12.43 -1.13 -10.22
C GLU A 200 -13.31 -1.70 -9.11
N LEU A 201 -12.94 -2.90 -8.65
CA LEU A 201 -13.58 -3.56 -7.52
C LEU A 201 -12.51 -4.02 -6.52
N ILE A 202 -12.58 -3.50 -5.30
CA ILE A 202 -11.75 -3.90 -4.17
C ILE A 202 -12.65 -4.57 -3.13
N LEU A 203 -12.38 -5.83 -2.81
CA LEU A 203 -13.09 -6.60 -1.77
C LEU A 203 -12.09 -6.99 -0.70
N HIS A 204 -12.31 -6.57 0.55
CA HIS A 204 -11.40 -6.80 1.66
C HIS A 204 -12.12 -7.45 2.85
N GLY A 205 -11.72 -8.66 3.22
CA GLY A 205 -12.25 -9.40 4.37
C GLY A 205 -13.72 -9.80 4.20
N LEU A 206 -14.12 -10.08 2.95
CA LEU A 206 -15.51 -10.36 2.58
C LEU A 206 -15.87 -11.83 2.88
N THR A 207 -16.97 -12.06 3.61
CA THR A 207 -17.54 -13.40 3.79
C THR A 207 -18.80 -13.56 2.95
N ILE A 208 -18.89 -14.65 2.17
CA ILE A 208 -20.05 -14.98 1.35
C ILE A 208 -20.88 -16.06 2.06
N ASP A 209 -22.19 -15.85 2.23
CA ASP A 209 -23.12 -16.76 2.96
C ASP A 209 -23.03 -18.22 2.48
N LYS A 210 -22.95 -18.42 1.15
CA LYS A 210 -22.85 -19.74 0.53
C LYS A 210 -22.10 -19.67 -0.80
N ALA A 211 -21.64 -20.81 -1.30
CA ALA A 211 -21.03 -20.89 -2.63
C ALA A 211 -21.94 -20.21 -3.66
N TYR A 212 -21.42 -19.14 -4.28
CA TYR A 212 -22.18 -18.25 -5.13
C TYR A 212 -21.64 -18.29 -6.54
N ARG A 213 -22.55 -18.40 -7.51
CA ARG A 213 -22.27 -18.29 -8.94
C ARG A 213 -22.69 -16.92 -9.42
N ILE A 214 -21.78 -16.22 -10.07
CA ILE A 214 -22.13 -15.05 -10.89
C ILE A 214 -22.71 -15.60 -12.20
N GLU A 215 -24.03 -15.69 -12.27
CA GLU A 215 -24.74 -16.25 -13.43
C GLU A 215 -25.14 -15.17 -14.45
N PRO A 216 -25.10 -15.47 -15.77
CA PRO A 216 -25.72 -14.63 -16.79
C PRO A 216 -27.25 -14.58 -16.63
N PRO A 217 -27.94 -13.55 -17.16
CA PRO A 217 -27.40 -12.50 -18.00
C PRO A 217 -26.72 -11.40 -17.19
N LEU A 218 -25.43 -11.22 -17.43
CA LEU A 218 -24.72 -10.00 -17.08
C LEU A 218 -25.22 -8.90 -18.03
N SER A 219 -25.44 -7.71 -17.50
CA SER A 219 -25.76 -6.54 -18.31
C SER A 219 -24.78 -5.44 -17.91
N PRO A 220 -23.70 -5.21 -18.67
CA PRO A 220 -23.32 -5.79 -19.98
C PRO A 220 -22.86 -7.27 -19.94
N PRO A 221 -22.75 -7.97 -21.10
CA PRO A 221 -22.44 -9.42 -21.18
C PRO A 221 -21.13 -9.86 -20.51
N SER A 222 -20.19 -8.92 -20.35
CA SER A 222 -18.98 -9.05 -19.56
C SER A 222 -18.93 -7.91 -18.55
N LEU A 223 -18.29 -8.16 -17.40
CA LEU A 223 -18.05 -7.12 -16.41
C LEU A 223 -16.95 -6.19 -16.93
N PRO A 224 -17.16 -4.86 -17.00
CA PRO A 224 -16.18 -3.90 -17.53
C PRO A 224 -15.01 -3.62 -16.56
N LEU A 225 -14.73 -4.57 -15.66
CA LEU A 225 -13.68 -4.47 -14.65
C LEU A 225 -12.30 -4.51 -15.31
N ARG A 226 -11.53 -3.45 -15.08
CA ARG A 226 -10.11 -3.33 -15.44
C ARG A 226 -9.21 -3.68 -14.26
N ARG A 227 -9.63 -3.40 -13.02
CA ARG A 227 -8.89 -3.72 -11.80
C ARG A 227 -9.76 -4.52 -10.82
N LEU A 228 -9.22 -5.65 -10.36
CA LEU A 228 -9.85 -6.48 -9.34
C LEU A 228 -8.86 -6.74 -8.21
N PHE A 229 -9.23 -6.37 -6.99
CA PHE A 229 -8.48 -6.65 -5.79
C PHE A 229 -9.33 -7.48 -4.82
N LEU A 230 -8.84 -8.66 -4.46
CA LEU A 230 -9.47 -9.59 -3.54
C LEU A 230 -8.51 -9.82 -2.39
N ASN A 231 -8.87 -9.38 -1.18
CA ASN A 231 -8.15 -9.69 0.05
C ASN A 231 -9.05 -10.45 1.02
N ASP A 232 -8.64 -11.63 1.49
CA ASP A 232 -9.33 -12.42 2.52
C ASP A 232 -10.81 -12.75 2.21
N VAL A 233 -11.14 -12.98 0.94
CA VAL A 233 -12.50 -13.33 0.50
C VAL A 233 -12.77 -14.83 0.69
N HIS A 234 -13.79 -15.19 1.47
CA HIS A 234 -14.11 -16.59 1.80
C HIS A 234 -15.60 -16.88 1.79
N VAL A 235 -15.97 -18.16 1.68
CA VAL A 235 -17.36 -18.64 1.83
C VAL A 235 -17.56 -19.11 3.27
N GLU A 236 -18.71 -18.81 3.87
CA GLU A 236 -19.09 -19.35 5.17
C GLU A 236 -19.26 -20.87 5.06
N ILE A 237 -18.42 -21.62 5.78
CA ILE A 237 -18.53 -23.08 5.88
C ILE A 237 -19.21 -23.40 7.21
N LYS A 238 -20.49 -23.79 7.16
CA LYS A 238 -21.21 -24.32 8.32
C LYS A 238 -20.65 -25.70 8.65
N ARG A 239 -19.67 -25.78 9.56
CA ARG A 239 -19.21 -27.07 10.11
C ARG A 239 -20.34 -27.66 10.96
N GLY A 240 -20.73 -28.89 10.68
CA GLY A 240 -21.68 -29.63 11.51
C GLY A 240 -21.06 -29.95 12.87
N ALA A 241 -21.91 -30.05 13.91
CA ALA A 241 -21.48 -30.35 15.28
C ALA A 241 -20.85 -31.75 15.47
N ASP A 242 -20.85 -32.60 14.43
CA ASP A 242 -20.35 -33.98 14.49
C ASP A 242 -19.03 -34.21 13.72
N ASP A 243 -18.48 -33.19 13.05
CA ASP A 243 -17.19 -33.36 12.37
C ASP A 243 -16.04 -33.16 13.37
N GLY A 244 -15.81 -34.23 14.15
CA GLY A 244 -14.63 -34.38 14.98
C GLY A 244 -13.35 -34.11 14.19
N ALA A 245 -12.31 -33.68 14.92
CA ALA A 245 -10.99 -33.32 14.43
C ALA A 245 -10.36 -34.44 13.56
N GLY A 246 -10.72 -34.44 12.28
CA GLY A 246 -10.10 -35.25 11.23
C GLY A 246 -9.24 -34.33 10.38
N ILE A 247 -7.92 -34.53 10.46
CA ILE A 247 -6.96 -34.09 9.45
C ILE A 247 -7.25 -34.92 8.19
N GLY A 248 -8.29 -34.55 7.46
CA GLY A 248 -8.65 -35.15 6.18
C GLY A 248 -7.77 -34.54 5.09
N THR A 249 -6.88 -35.35 4.51
CA THR A 249 -6.03 -35.04 3.36
C THR A 249 -6.81 -34.97 2.04
N ASP A 250 -8.05 -34.48 2.06
CA ASP A 250 -8.88 -34.52 0.86
C ASP A 250 -8.74 -33.23 0.05
N THR A 251 -8.33 -33.42 -1.20
CA THR A 251 -8.26 -32.47 -2.31
C THR A 251 -9.64 -31.92 -2.71
N SER A 252 -10.46 -31.52 -1.73
CA SER A 252 -11.76 -30.91 -2.00
C SER A 252 -11.57 -29.51 -2.59
N ILE A 253 -12.20 -29.28 -3.74
CA ILE A 253 -12.27 -27.98 -4.40
C ILE A 253 -12.86 -26.98 -3.40
N ASP A 254 -12.18 -25.86 -3.18
CA ASP A 254 -12.67 -24.85 -2.24
C ASP A 254 -14.06 -24.35 -2.70
N PRO A 255 -15.08 -24.27 -1.83
CA PRO A 255 -16.38 -23.67 -2.17
C PRO A 255 -16.29 -22.28 -2.81
N ILE A 256 -15.22 -21.52 -2.54
CA ILE A 256 -14.92 -20.23 -3.14
C ILE A 256 -14.50 -20.34 -4.62
N SER A 257 -14.06 -21.51 -5.08
CA SER A 257 -13.64 -21.76 -6.46
C SER A 257 -14.72 -21.40 -7.46
N ILE A 258 -15.98 -21.72 -7.14
CA ILE A 258 -17.13 -21.40 -8.00
C ILE A 258 -17.28 -19.88 -8.16
N PHE A 259 -17.10 -19.13 -7.07
CA PHE A 259 -17.14 -17.67 -7.09
C PHE A 259 -15.98 -17.09 -7.91
N PHE A 260 -14.74 -17.53 -7.65
CA PHE A 260 -13.57 -17.06 -8.40
C PHE A 260 -13.68 -17.39 -9.89
N ALA A 261 -14.07 -18.61 -10.23
CA ALA A 261 -14.23 -19.06 -11.61
C ALA A 261 -15.27 -18.22 -12.38
N THR A 262 -16.42 -17.94 -11.76
CA THR A 262 -17.49 -17.16 -12.41
C THR A 262 -17.14 -15.67 -12.48
N LEU A 263 -16.55 -15.09 -11.43
CA LEU A 263 -16.11 -13.70 -11.42
C LEU A 263 -15.04 -13.43 -12.46
N LEU A 264 -13.95 -14.21 -12.44
CA LEU A 264 -12.82 -14.00 -13.34
C LEU A 264 -13.21 -14.26 -14.80
N ARG A 265 -14.07 -15.24 -15.07
CA ARG A 265 -14.60 -15.45 -16.43
C ARG A 265 -15.46 -14.26 -16.89
N GLY A 266 -16.22 -13.65 -15.97
CA GLY A 266 -17.02 -12.46 -16.26
C GLY A 266 -16.19 -11.22 -16.64
N CYS A 267 -15.00 -11.04 -16.07
CA CYS A 267 -14.13 -9.89 -16.34
C CYS A 267 -12.88 -10.20 -17.19
N ALA A 268 -12.63 -11.45 -17.56
CA ALA A 268 -11.41 -11.85 -18.28
C ALA A 268 -11.07 -10.99 -19.53
N PRO A 269 -12.03 -10.57 -20.37
CA PRO A 269 -11.73 -9.78 -21.57
C PRO A 269 -11.24 -8.36 -21.30
N THR A 270 -11.57 -7.80 -20.13
CA THR A 270 -11.37 -6.38 -19.78
C THR A 270 -10.35 -6.19 -18.67
N LEU A 271 -10.04 -7.24 -17.92
CA LEU A 271 -9.18 -7.19 -16.74
C LEU A 271 -7.72 -6.89 -17.12
N GLU A 272 -7.18 -5.84 -16.52
CA GLU A 272 -5.81 -5.35 -16.70
C GLU A 272 -4.93 -5.60 -15.47
N SER A 273 -5.53 -5.56 -14.26
CA SER A 273 -4.85 -5.84 -12.99
C SER A 273 -5.67 -6.77 -12.11
N LEU A 274 -5.02 -7.84 -11.64
CA LEU A 274 -5.56 -8.79 -10.67
C LEU A 274 -4.66 -8.88 -9.45
N ASP A 275 -5.22 -8.56 -8.28
CA ASP A 275 -4.61 -8.75 -6.98
C ASP A 275 -5.44 -9.73 -6.16
N CYS A 276 -4.84 -10.85 -5.79
CA CYS A 276 -5.43 -11.88 -4.95
C CYS A 276 -4.52 -12.13 -3.75
N LEU A 277 -4.94 -11.63 -2.59
CA LEU A 277 -4.29 -11.78 -1.30
C LEU A 277 -5.20 -12.63 -0.40
N HIS A 278 -4.65 -13.63 0.26
CA HIS A 278 -5.43 -14.47 1.16
C HIS A 278 -4.71 -14.72 2.48
N GLY A 279 -5.46 -15.02 3.55
CA GLY A 279 -4.89 -15.39 4.83
C GLY A 279 -4.15 -16.72 4.77
N LEU A 280 -3.12 -16.85 5.61
CA LEU A 280 -2.22 -18.02 5.69
C LEU A 280 -2.91 -19.36 6.01
N TYR A 281 -4.19 -19.35 6.38
CA TYR A 281 -4.91 -20.50 6.93
C TYR A 281 -5.81 -21.25 5.94
N GLN A 282 -5.91 -20.83 4.67
CA GLN A 282 -6.67 -21.60 3.69
C GLN A 282 -5.90 -22.84 3.21
N GLN A 283 -6.49 -24.01 3.49
CA GLN A 283 -5.89 -25.29 3.11
C GLN A 283 -6.28 -25.75 1.69
N HIS A 284 -7.41 -25.27 1.17
CA HIS A 284 -7.99 -25.74 -0.09
C HIS A 284 -7.37 -25.08 -1.33
N VAL A 285 -7.50 -25.77 -2.47
CA VAL A 285 -7.03 -25.29 -3.77
C VAL A 285 -8.20 -24.64 -4.51
N VAL A 286 -7.98 -23.42 -4.99
CA VAL A 286 -8.91 -22.69 -5.83
C VAL A 286 -8.71 -23.08 -7.29
N SER A 287 -9.81 -23.50 -7.94
CA SER A 287 -9.83 -23.83 -9.37
C SER A 287 -10.72 -22.85 -10.13
N LEU A 288 -10.27 -22.39 -11.30
CA LEU A 288 -11.05 -21.54 -12.20
C LEU A 288 -11.94 -22.34 -13.18
N GLY A 289 -11.98 -23.67 -12.99
CA GLY A 289 -12.66 -24.63 -13.84
C GLY A 289 -11.75 -25.24 -14.91
N ASP A 290 -12.28 -26.22 -15.64
CA ASP A 290 -11.54 -26.98 -16.66
C ASP A 290 -11.65 -26.36 -18.06
N GLU A 291 -12.53 -25.38 -18.24
CA GLU A 291 -12.67 -24.66 -19.51
C GLU A 291 -11.48 -23.73 -19.75
N PRO A 292 -11.03 -23.58 -21.02
CA PRO A 292 -9.95 -22.68 -21.36
C PRO A 292 -10.33 -21.23 -21.05
N LEU A 293 -9.53 -20.57 -20.23
CA LEU A 293 -9.69 -19.18 -19.84
C LEU A 293 -8.52 -18.36 -20.40
N SER A 294 -8.80 -17.17 -20.92
CA SER A 294 -7.80 -16.28 -21.51
C SER A 294 -8.00 -14.85 -21.00
N PHE A 295 -6.89 -14.20 -20.65
CA PHE A 295 -6.85 -12.84 -20.13
C PHE A 295 -6.03 -11.94 -21.07
N PRO A 296 -6.62 -11.49 -22.20
CA PRO A 296 -5.88 -10.77 -23.24
C PRO A 296 -5.36 -9.39 -22.81
N CYS A 297 -6.02 -8.76 -21.84
CA CYS A 297 -5.68 -7.42 -21.37
C CYS A 297 -4.85 -7.42 -20.08
N LEU A 298 -4.68 -8.56 -19.41
CA LEU A 298 -4.06 -8.63 -18.09
C LEU A 298 -2.56 -8.32 -18.17
N ARG A 299 -2.16 -7.24 -17.49
CA ARG A 299 -0.79 -6.74 -17.42
C ARG A 299 -0.17 -6.93 -16.05
N ARG A 300 -0.98 -6.90 -14.98
CA ARG A 300 -0.51 -6.99 -13.60
C ARG A 300 -1.15 -8.17 -12.89
N LEU A 301 -0.33 -9.08 -12.39
CA LEU A 301 -0.77 -10.25 -11.65
C LEU A 301 -0.05 -10.32 -10.30
N VAL A 302 -0.86 -10.26 -9.24
CA VAL A 302 -0.40 -10.44 -7.85
C VAL A 302 -1.21 -11.56 -7.21
N VAL A 303 -0.53 -12.64 -6.83
CA VAL A 303 -1.17 -13.76 -6.12
C VAL A 303 -0.31 -14.11 -4.91
N ARG A 304 -0.84 -13.89 -3.70
CA ARG A 304 -0.17 -14.21 -2.45
C ARG A 304 -1.03 -15.08 -1.57
N TYR A 305 -0.42 -16.14 -1.04
CA TYR A 305 -1.03 -17.08 -0.08
C TYR A 305 -2.31 -17.78 -0.59
N LEU A 306 -2.68 -17.59 -1.86
CA LEU A 306 -3.77 -18.28 -2.52
C LEU A 306 -3.22 -19.50 -3.27
N LYS A 307 -3.72 -20.69 -2.94
CA LYS A 307 -3.35 -21.93 -3.64
C LYS A 307 -4.21 -22.08 -4.89
N LEU A 308 -3.61 -21.95 -6.06
CA LEU A 308 -4.28 -22.13 -7.34
C LEU A 308 -4.01 -23.53 -7.93
N SER A 309 -4.99 -24.09 -8.64
CA SER A 309 -4.78 -25.29 -9.44
C SER A 309 -3.80 -25.00 -10.60
N LEU A 310 -3.04 -26.01 -11.03
CA LEU A 310 -2.06 -25.85 -12.13
C LEU A 310 -2.69 -25.28 -13.43
N PRO A 311 -3.86 -25.74 -13.89
CA PRO A 311 -4.53 -25.13 -15.05
C PRO A 311 -4.85 -23.65 -14.84
N SER A 312 -5.30 -23.27 -13.64
CA SER A 312 -5.62 -21.88 -13.30
C SER A 312 -4.39 -20.99 -13.33
N MET A 313 -3.25 -21.46 -12.79
CA MET A 313 -1.99 -20.74 -12.85
C MET A 313 -1.51 -20.53 -14.29
N ILE A 314 -1.59 -21.57 -15.13
CA ILE A 314 -1.19 -21.49 -16.53
C ILE A 314 -2.08 -20.48 -17.29
N ALA A 315 -3.39 -20.46 -17.04
CA ALA A 315 -4.29 -19.51 -17.68
C ALA A 315 -3.92 -18.05 -17.36
N LEU A 316 -3.52 -17.76 -16.12
CA LEU A 316 -3.09 -16.43 -15.68
C LEU A 316 -1.71 -16.06 -16.21
N LEU A 317 -0.74 -16.99 -16.18
CA LEU A 317 0.65 -16.73 -16.62
C LEU A 317 0.79 -16.61 -18.14
N LYS A 318 -0.16 -17.13 -18.92
CA LYS A 318 -0.22 -16.93 -20.39
C LYS A 318 -0.65 -15.51 -20.80
N ALA A 319 -1.11 -14.70 -19.85
CA ALA A 319 -1.46 -13.31 -20.12
C ALA A 319 -0.21 -12.50 -20.54
N PRO A 320 -0.39 -11.39 -21.27
CA PRO A 320 0.73 -10.54 -21.70
C PRO A 320 1.18 -9.61 -20.56
N LEU A 321 1.68 -10.22 -19.49
CA LEU A 321 2.06 -9.60 -18.21
C LEU A 321 3.25 -8.66 -18.35
N ARG A 322 3.14 -7.50 -17.69
CA ARG A 322 4.23 -6.54 -17.44
C ARG A 322 4.70 -6.57 -15.99
N HIS A 323 3.81 -6.90 -15.06
CA HIS A 323 4.10 -6.98 -13.63
C HIS A 323 3.65 -8.33 -13.09
N LEU A 324 4.58 -9.09 -12.51
CA LEU A 324 4.33 -10.41 -11.93
C LEU A 324 4.89 -10.48 -10.51
N VAL A 325 4.01 -10.75 -9.54
CA VAL A 325 4.41 -11.30 -8.25
C VAL A 325 4.28 -12.82 -8.35
N VAL A 326 5.40 -13.53 -8.22
CA VAL A 326 5.42 -14.98 -8.39
C VAL A 326 4.53 -15.64 -7.33
N PRO A 327 3.54 -16.46 -7.74
CA PRO A 327 2.67 -17.13 -6.78
C PRO A 327 3.44 -18.03 -5.81
N ASP A 328 3.22 -17.85 -4.51
CA ASP A 328 3.82 -18.67 -3.46
C ASP A 328 2.99 -19.96 -3.23
N CYS A 329 2.95 -20.83 -4.24
CA CYS A 329 2.18 -22.07 -4.19
C CYS A 329 2.87 -23.24 -4.89
N LYS A 330 2.53 -24.47 -4.49
CA LYS A 330 3.07 -25.71 -5.09
C LYS A 330 2.74 -25.77 -6.59
N GLY A 331 3.72 -26.15 -7.41
CA GLY A 331 3.54 -26.31 -8.86
C GLY A 331 3.75 -25.05 -9.68
N VAL A 332 4.11 -23.92 -9.05
CA VAL A 332 4.46 -22.67 -9.76
C VAL A 332 5.66 -22.87 -10.70
N ASP A 333 6.63 -23.68 -10.32
CA ASP A 333 7.78 -24.12 -11.13
C ASP A 333 7.35 -24.75 -12.46
N LYS A 334 6.37 -25.67 -12.41
CA LYS A 334 5.78 -26.31 -13.59
C LYS A 334 4.93 -25.35 -14.43
N ALA A 335 4.32 -24.35 -13.80
CA ALA A 335 3.52 -23.36 -14.51
C ALA A 335 4.42 -22.37 -15.26
N LEU A 336 5.47 -21.86 -14.59
CA LEU A 336 6.46 -20.95 -15.17
C LEU A 336 7.21 -21.59 -16.32
N SER A 337 7.72 -22.82 -16.17
CA SER A 337 8.40 -23.54 -17.26
C SER A 337 7.53 -23.75 -18.50
N LYS A 338 6.20 -23.85 -18.35
CA LYS A 338 5.25 -23.97 -19.48
C LYS A 338 4.85 -22.63 -20.11
N CYS A 339 5.00 -21.53 -19.39
CA CYS A 339 4.55 -20.20 -19.83
C CYS A 339 5.72 -19.27 -20.19
N SER A 340 6.96 -19.65 -19.87
CA SER A 340 8.16 -18.94 -20.30
C SER A 340 8.37 -19.08 -21.82
N PRO A 341 8.83 -18.02 -22.53
CA PRO A 341 9.16 -16.69 -22.03
C PRO A 341 7.93 -15.79 -21.84
N LEU A 342 8.03 -14.82 -20.92
CA LEU A 342 7.09 -13.73 -20.67
C LEU A 342 7.67 -12.43 -21.29
N PRO A 343 7.47 -12.19 -22.60
CA PRO A 343 8.24 -11.19 -23.35
C PRO A 343 7.98 -9.74 -22.92
N CYS A 344 6.82 -9.46 -22.34
CA CYS A 344 6.42 -8.12 -21.90
C CYS A 344 6.81 -7.82 -20.45
N LEU A 345 7.45 -8.75 -19.74
CA LEU A 345 7.69 -8.64 -18.31
C LEU A 345 8.71 -7.53 -18.00
N GLU A 346 8.29 -6.53 -17.23
CA GLU A 346 9.10 -5.39 -16.81
C GLU A 346 9.37 -5.39 -15.30
N THR A 347 8.44 -5.90 -14.50
CA THR A 347 8.55 -5.98 -13.03
C THR A 347 8.35 -7.42 -12.56
N LEU A 348 9.34 -7.93 -11.83
CA LEU A 348 9.31 -9.26 -11.21
C LEU A 348 9.47 -9.12 -9.69
N VAL A 349 8.52 -9.69 -8.95
CA VAL A 349 8.57 -9.78 -7.48
C VAL A 349 8.61 -11.25 -7.08
N ILE A 350 9.61 -11.63 -6.29
CA ILE A 350 9.81 -12.96 -5.74
C ILE A 350 9.52 -12.87 -4.22
N PRO A 351 8.33 -13.31 -3.75
CA PRO A 351 7.95 -13.17 -2.36
C PRO A 351 8.88 -13.91 -1.40
N SER A 352 9.34 -15.10 -1.78
CA SER A 352 10.26 -15.89 -0.98
C SER A 352 11.22 -16.71 -1.84
N LEU A 353 12.46 -16.84 -1.34
CA LEU A 353 13.52 -17.64 -1.94
C LEU A 353 14.27 -18.40 -0.84
N THR A 354 14.12 -19.72 -0.79
CA THR A 354 14.79 -20.55 0.21
C THR A 354 15.82 -21.47 -0.43
N LEU A 355 16.89 -21.77 0.31
CA LEU A 355 17.80 -22.86 0.00
C LEU A 355 17.62 -23.92 1.08
N SER A 356 17.03 -25.05 0.74
CA SER A 356 17.02 -26.17 1.68
C SER A 356 18.42 -26.79 1.72
N ARG A 357 18.96 -27.02 2.92
CA ARG A 357 20.28 -27.63 3.15
C ARG A 357 20.43 -29.02 2.52
N TRP A 358 19.32 -29.62 2.08
CA TRP A 358 19.23 -31.00 1.59
C TRP A 358 18.97 -31.12 0.08
N ARG A 359 18.65 -30.01 -0.63
CA ARG A 359 18.52 -29.90 -2.10
C ARG A 359 18.29 -28.43 -2.47
N ALA A 360 18.93 -27.94 -3.53
CA ALA A 360 18.45 -26.72 -4.19
C ALA A 360 16.98 -26.93 -4.56
N ASP A 361 16.09 -26.15 -3.95
CA ASP A 361 14.65 -26.24 -4.19
C ASP A 361 14.42 -26.09 -5.70
N GLU A 362 13.68 -27.03 -6.31
CA GLU A 362 13.34 -26.99 -7.74
C GLU A 362 12.65 -25.67 -8.11
N ARG A 363 11.96 -25.07 -7.14
CA ARG A 363 11.44 -23.70 -7.24
C ARG A 363 12.55 -22.67 -7.39
N SER A 364 13.57 -22.67 -6.53
CA SER A 364 14.69 -21.73 -6.60
C SER A 364 15.45 -21.86 -7.91
N LYS A 365 15.65 -23.08 -8.42
CA LYS A 365 16.23 -23.30 -9.77
C LYS A 365 15.35 -22.72 -10.88
N SER A 366 14.04 -22.95 -10.81
CA SER A 366 13.09 -22.44 -11.81
C SER A 366 13.01 -20.90 -11.79
N LEU A 367 13.12 -20.29 -10.61
CA LEU A 367 13.18 -18.83 -10.44
C LEU A 367 14.48 -18.25 -11.01
N VAL A 368 15.61 -18.93 -10.79
CA VAL A 368 16.90 -18.55 -11.38
C VAL A 368 16.84 -18.62 -12.91
N ALA A 369 16.35 -19.73 -13.47
CA ALA A 369 16.18 -19.88 -14.91
C ALA A 369 15.23 -18.81 -15.49
N LEU A 370 14.14 -18.51 -14.79
CA LEU A 370 13.24 -17.41 -15.16
C LEU A 370 14.00 -16.08 -15.19
N LEU A 371 14.82 -15.78 -14.19
CA LEU A 371 15.58 -14.53 -14.16
C LEU A 371 16.58 -14.44 -15.32
N GLU A 372 17.32 -15.53 -15.59
CA GLU A 372 18.28 -15.61 -16.70
C GLU A 372 17.62 -15.39 -18.08
N ASP A 373 16.38 -15.87 -18.26
CA ASP A 373 15.60 -15.70 -19.49
C ASP A 373 15.04 -14.27 -19.67
N HIS A 374 14.96 -13.46 -18.61
CA HIS A 374 14.24 -12.17 -18.59
C HIS A 374 15.14 -10.97 -18.27
N LYS A 375 16.20 -10.79 -19.05
CA LYS A 375 17.18 -9.68 -18.88
C LYS A 375 16.61 -8.28 -19.14
N GLN A 376 15.43 -8.18 -19.75
CA GLN A 376 14.72 -6.92 -20.00
C GLN A 376 14.04 -6.31 -18.76
N ILE A 377 14.01 -7.03 -17.62
CA ILE A 377 13.38 -6.57 -16.38
C ILE A 377 13.94 -5.20 -15.97
N ARG A 378 13.05 -4.30 -15.62
CA ARG A 378 13.35 -2.95 -15.12
C ARG A 378 13.28 -2.85 -13.61
N LYS A 379 12.46 -3.70 -12.98
CA LYS A 379 12.27 -3.72 -11.52
C LYS A 379 12.29 -5.15 -10.99
N LEU A 380 13.22 -5.42 -10.08
CA LEU A 380 13.34 -6.70 -9.39
C LEU A 380 13.16 -6.49 -7.89
N CYS A 381 12.26 -7.25 -7.29
CA CYS A 381 12.05 -7.27 -5.84
C CYS A 381 12.14 -8.71 -5.33
N VAL A 382 12.98 -8.95 -4.32
CA VAL A 382 13.07 -10.22 -3.60
C VAL A 382 12.83 -9.93 -2.13
N GLU A 383 11.69 -10.38 -1.60
CA GLU A 383 11.21 -9.94 -0.29
C GLU A 383 11.74 -10.80 0.86
N GLN A 384 11.67 -12.13 0.79
CA GLN A 384 12.15 -13.00 1.88
C GLN A 384 13.10 -14.04 1.33
N ALA A 385 14.40 -13.75 1.32
CA ALA A 385 15.38 -14.68 0.79
C ALA A 385 16.39 -15.11 1.85
N ALA A 386 16.67 -16.41 1.88
CA ALA A 386 17.82 -16.94 2.61
C ALA A 386 19.09 -16.22 2.14
N SER A 387 19.93 -15.80 3.08
CA SER A 387 21.12 -15.00 2.77
C SER A 387 22.03 -15.69 1.76
N GLU A 388 22.22 -17.01 1.88
CA GLU A 388 22.99 -17.79 0.92
C GLU A 388 22.35 -17.79 -0.48
N ALA A 389 21.02 -17.72 -0.58
CA ALA A 389 20.31 -17.74 -1.85
C ALA A 389 20.50 -16.42 -2.62
N LEU A 390 20.46 -15.28 -1.93
CA LEU A 390 20.75 -13.99 -2.55
C LEU A 390 22.21 -13.92 -2.99
N ASP A 391 23.13 -14.27 -2.09
CA ASP A 391 24.56 -14.12 -2.31
C ASP A 391 25.11 -15.04 -3.40
N THR A 392 24.55 -16.26 -3.54
CA THR A 392 25.07 -17.25 -4.49
C THR A 392 24.29 -17.35 -5.79
N LEU A 393 23.00 -16.96 -5.80
CA LEU A 393 22.14 -17.12 -6.98
C LEU A 393 21.76 -15.76 -7.59
N ILE A 394 21.11 -14.90 -6.82
CA ILE A 394 20.47 -13.70 -7.40
C ILE A 394 21.50 -12.61 -7.70
N VAL A 395 22.31 -12.22 -6.72
CA VAL A 395 23.26 -11.10 -6.86
C VAL A 395 24.27 -11.34 -7.98
N PRO A 396 24.88 -12.53 -8.13
CA PRO A 396 25.78 -12.81 -9.26
C PRO A 396 25.12 -12.66 -10.63
N ILE A 397 23.86 -13.09 -10.79
CA ILE A 397 23.13 -13.01 -12.07
C ILE A 397 22.87 -11.56 -12.47
N ILE A 398 22.41 -10.73 -11.54
CA ILE A 398 22.05 -9.33 -11.84
C ILE A 398 23.28 -8.44 -12.01
N SER A 399 24.39 -8.77 -11.35
CA SER A 399 25.65 -8.02 -11.43
C SER A 399 26.57 -8.44 -12.60
N ALA A 400 26.25 -9.54 -13.30
CA ALA A 400 27.02 -10.02 -14.45
C ALA A 400 26.98 -9.10 -15.71
N GLY A 401 26.41 -7.89 -15.61
CA GLY A 401 26.34 -6.91 -16.68
C GLY A 401 25.24 -7.14 -17.72
N SER A 402 24.42 -8.18 -17.56
CA SER A 402 23.37 -8.52 -18.53
C SER A 402 22.04 -7.76 -18.34
N PHE A 403 21.83 -7.16 -17.17
CA PHE A 403 20.61 -6.44 -16.77
C PHE A 403 20.71 -4.93 -17.00
N THR A 404 20.94 -4.50 -18.23
CA THR A 404 21.19 -3.08 -18.57
C THR A 404 19.96 -2.17 -18.39
N ASN A 405 18.76 -2.75 -18.31
CA ASN A 405 17.51 -2.03 -18.11
C ASN A 405 17.06 -1.96 -16.64
N LEU A 406 17.76 -2.62 -15.72
CA LEU A 406 17.36 -2.69 -14.32
C LEU A 406 17.51 -1.32 -13.65
N ARG A 407 16.39 -0.67 -13.34
CA ARG A 407 16.31 0.65 -12.70
C ARG A 407 16.00 0.57 -11.21
N SER A 408 15.23 -0.43 -10.79
CA SER A 408 14.85 -0.60 -9.39
C SER A 408 15.21 -1.99 -8.89
N LEU A 409 15.93 -2.04 -7.78
CA LEU A 409 16.32 -3.26 -7.10
C LEU A 409 15.92 -3.20 -5.63
N SER A 410 15.19 -4.22 -5.19
CA SER A 410 14.78 -4.41 -3.79
C SER A 410 15.21 -5.80 -3.35
N LEU A 411 16.10 -5.90 -2.37
CA LEU A 411 16.60 -7.17 -1.86
C LEU A 411 16.53 -7.20 -0.33
N SER A 412 16.03 -8.30 0.22
CA SER A 412 15.92 -8.47 1.66
C SER A 412 16.44 -9.84 2.10
N TRP A 413 17.52 -9.79 2.88
CA TRP A 413 18.22 -10.95 3.43
C TRP A 413 17.52 -11.37 4.72
N SER A 414 17.15 -12.65 4.83
CA SER A 414 16.59 -13.19 6.06
C SER A 414 17.61 -13.13 7.20
N GLY A 415 17.15 -12.79 8.40
CA GLY A 415 17.99 -12.85 9.59
C GLY A 415 18.31 -14.28 10.03
N PRO A 416 19.17 -14.44 11.05
CA PRO A 416 19.49 -15.75 11.63
C PRO A 416 18.30 -16.39 12.38
N GLY A 417 17.11 -15.77 12.32
CA GLY A 417 15.91 -16.17 13.05
C GLY A 417 15.80 -15.49 14.40
N THR A 418 15.02 -16.12 15.28
CA THR A 418 14.69 -15.59 16.62
C THR A 418 14.98 -16.58 17.74
N ALA A 419 15.78 -17.62 17.45
CA ALA A 419 16.10 -18.67 18.40
C ALA A 419 17.22 -18.21 19.33
N GLU A 420 17.15 -18.54 20.62
CA GLU A 420 18.15 -18.11 21.61
C GLU A 420 19.58 -18.49 21.23
N GLU A 421 19.75 -19.61 20.52
CA GLU A 421 21.06 -20.08 20.04
C GLU A 421 21.73 -19.13 19.04
N THR A 422 20.93 -18.25 18.41
CA THR A 422 21.38 -17.32 17.37
C THR A 422 21.62 -15.91 17.90
N ARG A 423 21.72 -15.74 19.22
CA ARG A 423 22.03 -14.44 19.84
C ARG A 423 23.51 -14.05 19.66
N PRO A 424 23.80 -12.76 19.39
CA PRO A 424 22.84 -11.71 19.04
C PRO A 424 22.27 -11.95 17.64
N HIS A 425 20.96 -11.78 17.47
CA HIS A 425 20.23 -12.11 16.23
C HIS A 425 20.51 -11.11 15.10
N ILE A 426 21.78 -10.93 14.74
CA ILE A 426 22.23 -9.93 13.78
C ILE A 426 22.22 -10.53 12.38
N ALA A 427 21.48 -9.89 11.49
CA ALA A 427 21.49 -10.17 10.07
C ALA A 427 22.61 -9.35 9.40
N THR A 428 23.27 -9.95 8.41
CA THR A 428 24.34 -9.31 7.66
C THR A 428 24.09 -9.47 6.16
N ILE A 429 24.58 -8.50 5.40
CA ILE A 429 24.69 -8.56 3.94
C ILE A 429 26.18 -8.71 3.64
N SER A 430 26.57 -9.68 2.81
CA SER A 430 27.99 -9.88 2.53
C SER A 430 28.58 -8.75 1.69
N ASN A 431 29.84 -8.41 1.97
CA ASN A 431 30.58 -7.36 1.23
C ASN A 431 30.73 -7.69 -0.25
N THR A 432 30.84 -8.97 -0.58
CA THR A 432 30.85 -9.43 -1.97
C THR A 432 29.55 -9.06 -2.67
N SER A 433 28.40 -9.28 -2.02
CA SER A 433 27.10 -8.90 -2.57
C SER A 433 26.94 -7.38 -2.67
N LEU A 434 27.35 -6.62 -1.66
CA LEU A 434 27.31 -5.15 -1.69
C LEU A 434 28.17 -4.58 -2.82
N ALA A 435 29.40 -5.07 -2.97
CA ALA A 435 30.30 -4.68 -4.04
C ALA A 435 29.71 -5.01 -5.42
N ALA A 436 29.13 -6.20 -5.58
CA ALA A 436 28.50 -6.62 -6.83
C ALA A 436 27.24 -5.80 -7.16
N ILE A 437 26.44 -5.40 -6.16
CA ILE A 437 25.31 -4.49 -6.37
C ILE A 437 25.82 -3.11 -6.81
N GLY A 438 26.93 -2.64 -6.22
CA GLY A 438 27.58 -1.37 -6.54
C GLY A 438 28.07 -1.23 -7.99
N THR A 439 28.17 -2.33 -8.76
CA THR A 439 28.57 -2.30 -10.17
C THR A 439 27.40 -2.14 -11.15
N ILE A 440 26.14 -2.17 -10.69
CA ILE A 440 24.96 -2.11 -11.55
C ILE A 440 24.66 -0.66 -11.92
N GLU A 441 25.36 -0.14 -12.92
CA GLU A 441 25.32 1.27 -13.34
C GLU A 441 23.93 1.79 -13.75
N SER A 442 23.01 0.88 -14.12
CA SER A 442 21.66 1.23 -14.54
C SER A 442 20.71 1.60 -13.40
N LEU A 443 21.06 1.29 -12.14
CA LEU A 443 20.17 1.47 -10.99
C LEU A 443 19.89 2.95 -10.68
N GLU A 444 18.60 3.23 -10.48
CA GLU A 444 18.06 4.52 -10.06
C GLU A 444 17.38 4.43 -8.70
N GLN A 445 16.94 3.23 -8.29
CA GLN A 445 16.27 2.95 -7.03
C GLN A 445 16.87 1.68 -6.41
N LEU A 446 17.29 1.76 -5.14
CA LEU A 446 17.83 0.65 -4.37
C LEU A 446 17.16 0.57 -3.01
N TYR A 447 16.65 -0.61 -2.65
CA TYR A 447 16.13 -0.91 -1.32
C TYR A 447 16.82 -2.16 -0.77
N LEU A 448 17.44 -2.00 0.40
CA LEU A 448 18.13 -3.06 1.13
C LEU A 448 17.49 -3.24 2.50
N SER A 449 17.33 -4.50 2.89
CA SER A 449 16.83 -4.92 4.19
C SER A 449 17.57 -6.17 4.63
N ALA A 450 17.82 -6.30 5.94
CA ALA A 450 18.33 -7.55 6.49
C ALA A 450 17.67 -7.85 7.85
N GLY A 451 17.29 -9.11 8.06
CA GLY A 451 16.57 -9.55 9.24
C GLY A 451 15.21 -10.17 8.94
N GLU A 452 14.48 -10.48 9.99
CA GLU A 452 13.06 -10.83 9.88
C GLU A 452 12.28 -9.65 9.27
N ASN A 453 11.43 -9.88 8.28
CA ASN A 453 10.70 -8.79 7.59
C ASN A 453 9.53 -8.19 8.39
N GLY A 454 9.22 -8.76 9.56
CA GLY A 454 8.06 -8.38 10.35
C GLY A 454 8.33 -8.40 11.86
N GLY A 455 7.45 -7.74 12.60
CA GLY A 455 7.55 -7.63 14.06
C GLY A 455 8.48 -6.51 14.52
N TRP A 456 8.66 -6.42 15.84
CA TRP A 456 9.32 -5.28 16.49
C TRP A 456 10.86 -5.31 16.46
N ARG A 457 11.49 -6.43 16.09
CA ARG A 457 12.96 -6.59 16.13
C ARG A 457 13.63 -5.98 14.92
N HIS A 458 14.67 -5.16 15.10
CA HIS A 458 15.51 -4.67 14.01
C HIS A 458 16.88 -5.36 14.08
N GLN A 459 17.24 -6.12 13.05
CA GLN A 459 18.35 -7.09 13.15
C GLN A 459 19.56 -6.72 12.31
N TRP A 460 19.48 -5.70 11.46
CA TRP A 460 20.60 -5.31 10.61
C TRP A 460 21.46 -4.26 11.30
N LEU A 461 22.59 -4.66 11.88
CA LEU A 461 23.55 -3.68 12.40
C LEU A 461 24.28 -3.05 11.20
N VAL A 462 23.88 -1.83 10.83
CA VAL A 462 24.34 -1.20 9.60
C VAL A 462 25.72 -0.56 9.77
N ASP A 463 26.68 -0.96 8.95
CA ASP A 463 27.91 -0.19 8.71
C ASP A 463 27.68 0.78 7.54
N HIS A 464 27.40 2.04 7.88
CA HIS A 464 27.16 3.07 6.89
C HIS A 464 28.41 3.44 6.08
N ASP A 465 29.61 3.26 6.62
CA ASP A 465 30.84 3.65 5.94
C ASP A 465 31.17 2.63 4.84
N GLU A 466 31.01 1.35 5.16
CA GLU A 466 31.14 0.24 4.23
C GLU A 466 30.08 0.30 3.11
N LEU A 467 28.81 0.53 3.46
CA LEU A 467 27.75 0.71 2.46
C LEU A 467 28.04 1.88 1.52
N ARG A 468 28.47 3.04 2.05
CA ARG A 468 28.83 4.18 1.19
C ARG A 468 29.99 3.86 0.26
N GLY A 469 31.00 3.15 0.76
CA GLY A 469 32.14 2.69 -0.03
C GLY A 469 31.69 1.85 -1.23
N HIS A 470 30.88 0.82 -0.99
CA HIS A 470 30.40 -0.08 -2.03
C HIS A 470 29.39 0.56 -3.00
N LEU A 471 28.50 1.42 -2.52
CA LEU A 471 27.44 2.00 -3.34
C LEU A 471 27.86 3.27 -4.10
N SER A 472 29.04 3.82 -3.83
CA SER A 472 29.58 5.02 -4.51
C SER A 472 29.68 4.89 -6.03
N GLY A 473 29.75 3.66 -6.57
CA GLY A 473 29.76 3.38 -8.00
C GLY A 473 28.42 3.62 -8.71
N LEU A 474 27.31 3.72 -7.97
CA LEU A 474 25.96 3.82 -8.51
C LEU A 474 25.61 5.27 -8.91
N LYS A 475 26.22 5.74 -10.01
CA LYS A 475 26.12 7.14 -10.47
C LYS A 475 24.71 7.61 -10.82
N ARG A 476 23.76 6.71 -11.06
CA ARG A 476 22.36 7.04 -11.40
C ARG A 476 21.40 6.87 -10.22
N LEU A 477 21.88 6.45 -9.05
CA LEU A 477 21.03 6.15 -7.91
C LEU A 477 20.40 7.42 -7.33
N LYS A 478 19.09 7.55 -7.51
CA LYS A 478 18.29 8.68 -7.01
C LYS A 478 17.64 8.40 -5.67
N ARG A 479 17.27 7.13 -5.42
CA ARG A 479 16.50 6.74 -4.24
C ARG A 479 17.14 5.54 -3.55
N LEU A 480 17.45 5.69 -2.26
CA LEU A 480 18.01 4.64 -1.43
C LEU A 480 17.11 4.39 -0.22
N ALA A 481 16.72 3.15 0.05
CA ALA A 481 16.03 2.80 1.29
C ALA A 481 16.83 1.74 2.03
N LEU A 482 16.99 1.95 3.33
CA LEU A 482 17.47 0.96 4.29
C LEU A 482 16.32 0.68 5.25
N SER A 483 16.04 -0.58 5.53
CA SER A 483 15.08 -0.95 6.56
C SER A 483 15.58 -2.09 7.42
N ARG A 484 14.97 -2.23 8.61
CA ARG A 484 15.39 -3.18 9.65
C ARG A 484 16.80 -2.91 10.18
N ASP A 485 17.33 -1.73 9.87
CA ASP A 485 18.57 -1.19 10.39
C ASP A 485 18.47 -0.99 11.89
N THR A 486 19.56 -1.25 12.61
CA THR A 486 19.69 -1.01 14.03
C THR A 486 21.10 -0.51 14.34
N TYR A 487 21.28 0.01 15.55
CA TYR A 487 22.48 0.71 15.99
C TYR A 487 22.95 0.21 17.35
N LEU A 488 24.27 0.16 17.52
CA LEU A 488 24.87 -0.24 18.79
C LEU A 488 24.80 0.93 19.79
N GLU A 489 24.22 0.66 20.96
CA GLU A 489 24.29 1.52 22.13
C GLU A 489 24.83 0.68 23.31
N THR A 490 25.72 1.24 24.12
CA THR A 490 26.68 0.51 24.98
C THR A 490 26.10 -0.37 26.09
N ILE A 491 24.77 -0.51 26.19
CA ILE A 491 24.08 -1.09 27.35
C ILE A 491 23.10 -2.22 26.96
N PHE A 492 22.67 -2.33 25.70
CA PHE A 492 21.60 -3.27 25.31
C PHE A 492 21.90 -4.03 24.02
N GLU A 493 21.18 -5.14 23.81
CA GLU A 493 21.18 -5.88 22.56
C GLU A 493 20.73 -4.95 21.40
N PRO A 494 21.44 -4.92 20.25
CA PRO A 494 21.11 -4.02 19.15
C PRO A 494 19.65 -4.14 18.68
N GLU A 495 19.05 -5.32 18.74
CA GLU A 495 17.65 -5.52 18.32
C GLU A 495 16.60 -4.75 19.13
N LYS A 496 16.99 -4.19 20.27
CA LYS A 496 16.11 -3.42 21.17
C LYS A 496 16.33 -1.92 21.08
N TYR A 497 17.16 -1.44 20.15
CA TYR A 497 17.48 -0.02 19.97
C TYR A 497 16.23 0.88 19.93
N TYR A 498 15.28 0.60 19.05
CA TYR A 498 14.02 1.36 18.91
C TYR A 498 13.01 1.11 20.04
N SER A 499 13.16 0.00 20.77
CA SER A 499 12.25 -0.41 21.84
C SER A 499 12.61 0.26 23.17
N TYR A 500 13.90 0.36 23.48
CA TYR A 500 14.35 0.92 24.76
C TYR A 500 14.60 2.43 24.72
N ARG A 501 14.89 3.01 23.55
CA ARG A 501 14.98 4.47 23.34
C ARG A 501 15.82 5.20 24.40
N VAL A 502 17.02 4.68 24.64
CA VAL A 502 17.86 5.14 25.74
C VAL A 502 18.58 6.43 25.34
N ALA A 503 18.23 7.55 25.96
CA ALA A 503 18.95 8.81 25.82
C ALA A 503 20.35 8.74 26.47
N SER A 504 21.31 8.14 25.78
CA SER A 504 22.71 8.12 26.18
C SER A 504 23.35 9.51 26.11
N PRO A 505 24.55 9.73 26.70
CA PRO A 505 25.25 11.01 26.56
C PRO A 505 25.47 11.42 25.10
N GLN A 506 25.80 10.46 24.22
CA GLN A 506 25.94 10.74 22.79
C GLN A 506 24.60 11.10 22.16
N MET A 507 23.52 10.40 22.52
CA MET A 507 22.19 10.73 22.00
C MET A 507 21.74 12.14 22.42
N ARG A 508 22.03 12.54 23.66
CA ARG A 508 21.78 13.91 24.14
C ARG A 508 22.59 14.95 23.38
N TYR A 509 23.82 14.62 22.99
CA TYR A 509 24.64 15.49 22.16
C TYR A 509 24.03 15.63 20.76
N ASP A 510 23.74 14.50 20.10
CA ASP A 510 23.16 14.46 18.76
C ASP A 510 21.83 15.25 18.69
N ALA A 511 21.01 15.15 19.74
CA ALA A 511 19.72 15.85 19.82
C ALA A 511 19.85 17.38 19.76
N ARG A 512 21.01 17.95 20.13
CA ARG A 512 21.28 19.39 20.13
C ARG A 512 21.94 19.91 18.86
N THR A 513 22.24 19.04 17.89
CA THR A 513 23.05 19.42 16.70
C THR A 513 22.26 20.11 15.59
N ARG A 514 20.92 20.14 15.68
CA ARG A 514 20.02 20.66 14.65
C ARG A 514 18.79 21.39 15.26
N PRO A 515 19.00 22.42 16.10
CA PRO A 515 17.90 23.15 16.77
C PRO A 515 16.89 23.78 15.79
N GLU A 516 17.32 24.09 14.57
CA GLU A 516 16.50 24.68 13.52
C GLU A 516 15.36 23.77 13.03
N LEU A 517 15.43 22.47 13.28
CA LEU A 517 14.41 21.49 12.87
C LEU A 517 13.33 21.27 13.93
N ASP A 518 13.48 21.85 15.13
CA ASP A 518 12.62 21.55 16.28
C ASP A 518 11.38 22.46 16.38
N TYR A 519 11.30 23.50 15.54
CA TYR A 519 10.19 24.45 15.50
C TYR A 519 9.42 24.40 14.17
N PRO A 520 8.13 24.01 14.17
CA PRO A 520 7.31 24.04 12.96
C PRO A 520 6.96 25.50 12.61
N GLY A 521 7.66 26.07 11.61
CA GLY A 521 7.39 27.44 11.17
C GLY A 521 8.52 28.16 10.44
N GLY A 522 9.72 27.61 10.37
CA GLY A 522 10.75 28.09 9.43
C GLY A 522 11.08 29.58 9.55
N THR A 523 11.24 30.10 10.76
CA THR A 523 12.00 31.34 11.01
C THR A 523 12.70 31.20 12.35
N ALA A 524 13.88 30.57 12.37
CA ALA A 524 14.92 31.11 13.24
C ALA A 524 15.16 32.52 12.71
N PHE A 525 14.69 33.52 13.44
CA PHE A 525 14.79 34.93 13.10
C PHE A 525 16.25 35.31 12.80
N TYR A 526 16.64 35.32 11.53
CA TYR A 526 17.63 36.27 11.03
C TYR A 526 16.86 37.54 10.62
N HIS A 527 16.34 38.27 11.61
CA HIS A 527 16.12 39.69 11.40
C HIS A 527 17.51 40.34 11.43
N GLU A 528 18.15 40.44 10.27
CA GLU A 528 19.00 41.61 10.00
C GLU A 528 18.06 42.82 9.91
N SER A 529 17.61 43.30 11.07
CA SER A 529 17.11 44.66 11.21
C SER A 529 18.30 45.51 11.63
N ASP A 530 18.90 46.18 10.66
CA ASP A 530 20.03 47.12 10.80
C ASP A 530 19.71 48.39 11.61
N ASP A 531 18.65 48.42 12.44
CA ASP A 531 18.16 49.64 13.08
C ASP A 531 17.79 49.46 14.59
N ASP A 532 18.69 48.87 15.40
CA ASP A 532 18.67 49.17 16.85
C ASP A 532 20.07 49.08 17.49
N PRO A 533 20.76 50.20 17.79
CA PRO A 533 22.13 50.19 18.29
C PRO A 533 22.28 49.83 19.79
N MET A 534 21.24 49.33 20.47
CA MET A 534 21.25 49.20 21.94
C MET A 534 20.67 47.90 22.52
N ALA A 535 20.56 46.82 21.74
CA ALA A 535 20.27 45.48 22.28
C ALA A 535 21.56 44.62 22.32
N ASP A 536 22.38 44.84 23.34
CA ASP A 536 23.44 43.92 23.76
C ASP A 536 22.80 42.80 24.59
N ASP A 537 22.26 41.78 23.92
CA ASP A 537 22.11 40.44 24.47
C ASP A 537 22.12 39.45 23.28
N GLY A 538 23.02 38.47 23.36
CA GLY A 538 23.34 37.53 22.27
C GLY A 538 22.14 36.66 21.81
N PRO A 539 22.35 35.82 20.78
CA PRO A 539 21.28 35.03 20.17
C PRO A 539 20.53 34.21 21.21
N HIS A 540 19.20 34.13 21.07
CA HIS A 540 18.17 33.44 21.89
C HIS A 540 18.48 31.97 22.26
N LEU A 541 19.62 31.70 22.90
CA LEU A 541 20.05 30.39 23.38
C LEU A 541 19.23 29.92 24.59
N GLY A 542 18.66 30.85 25.35
CA GLY A 542 17.90 30.56 26.57
C GLY A 542 16.60 29.77 26.33
N GLU A 543 15.81 30.14 25.32
CA GLU A 543 14.51 29.50 25.05
C GLU A 543 14.67 28.07 24.51
N HIS A 544 15.68 27.83 23.67
CA HIS A 544 16.00 26.49 23.19
C HIS A 544 16.50 25.58 24.33
N GLU A 545 17.33 26.12 25.23
CA GLU A 545 17.82 25.35 26.37
C GLU A 545 16.70 25.02 27.38
N GLU A 546 15.75 25.93 27.59
CA GLU A 546 14.55 25.67 28.38
C GLU A 546 13.63 24.62 27.75
N HIS A 547 13.38 24.71 26.43
CA HIS A 547 12.61 23.70 25.72
C HIS A 547 13.26 22.32 25.82
N PHE A 548 14.56 22.21 25.54
CA PHE A 548 15.29 20.95 25.64
C PHE A 548 15.29 20.36 27.06
N ARG A 549 15.33 21.21 28.11
CA ARG A 549 15.23 20.77 29.50
C ARG A 549 13.84 20.23 29.86
N SER A 550 12.80 20.62 29.13
CA SER A 550 11.42 20.15 29.33
C SER A 550 11.15 18.78 28.68
N LEU A 551 11.98 18.36 27.72
CA LEU A 551 11.82 17.11 27.00
C LEU A 551 12.09 15.90 27.90
N ASN A 552 11.27 14.86 27.74
CA ASN A 552 11.48 13.58 28.37
C ASN A 552 12.58 12.76 27.64
N ALA A 553 13.02 11.65 28.24
CA ALA A 553 14.11 10.84 27.69
C ALA A 553 13.79 10.23 26.31
N GLU A 554 12.53 9.92 26.01
CA GLU A 554 12.12 9.39 24.71
C GLU A 554 12.15 10.48 23.63
N GLU A 555 11.66 11.68 23.94
CA GLU A 555 11.70 12.84 23.02
C GLU A 555 13.15 13.21 22.68
N VAL A 556 14.03 13.26 23.68
CA VAL A 556 15.46 13.48 23.47
C VAL A 556 16.07 12.37 22.59
N TRP A 557 15.64 11.12 22.75
CA TRP A 557 16.10 10.03 21.91
C TRP A 557 15.61 10.15 20.46
N GLU A 558 14.34 10.51 20.23
CA GLU A 558 13.80 10.69 18.88
C GLU A 558 14.53 11.82 18.13
N LEU A 559 14.79 12.96 18.80
CA LEU A 559 15.57 14.07 18.23
C LEU A 559 17.01 13.67 17.92
N GLY A 560 17.67 13.00 18.87
CA GLY A 560 19.06 12.56 18.69
C GLY A 560 19.19 11.52 17.57
N HIS A 561 18.26 10.57 17.49
CA HIS A 561 18.24 9.56 16.44
C HIS A 561 18.00 10.21 15.07
N ARG A 562 16.99 11.09 14.94
CA ARG A 562 16.73 11.87 13.72
C ARG A 562 17.97 12.61 13.23
N ASN A 563 18.62 13.39 14.11
CA ASN A 563 19.78 14.20 13.75
C ASN A 563 21.00 13.34 13.37
N ARG A 564 21.18 12.21 14.05
CA ARG A 564 22.20 11.21 13.68
C ARG A 564 21.95 10.64 12.29
N MET A 565 20.71 10.29 11.96
CA MET A 565 20.34 9.77 10.65
C MET A 565 20.55 10.82 9.55
N ILE A 566 20.17 12.08 9.80
CA ILE A 566 20.44 13.22 8.89
C ILE A 566 21.95 13.30 8.57
N THR A 567 22.80 13.22 9.59
CA THR A 567 24.27 13.24 9.41
C THR A 567 24.76 12.08 8.53
N HIS A 568 24.16 10.89 8.65
CA HIS A 568 24.49 9.78 7.76
C HIS A 568 24.03 10.06 6.32
N VAL A 569 22.80 10.52 6.12
CA VAL A 569 22.24 10.82 4.80
C VAL A 569 23.03 11.92 4.08
N GLU A 570 23.50 12.95 4.78
CA GLU A 570 24.41 13.98 4.23
C GLU A 570 25.68 13.33 3.64
N LYS A 571 26.28 12.36 4.35
CA LYS A 571 27.47 11.63 3.86
C LYS A 571 27.14 10.76 2.64
N TYR A 572 25.96 10.14 2.58
CA TYR A 572 25.51 9.41 1.38
C TYR A 572 25.33 10.37 0.20
N ALA A 573 24.72 11.54 0.42
CA ALA A 573 24.53 12.55 -0.61
C ALA A 573 25.85 13.08 -1.18
N VAL A 574 26.92 13.14 -0.38
CA VAL A 574 28.27 13.45 -0.87
C VAL A 574 28.84 12.30 -1.71
N ALA A 575 28.72 11.06 -1.24
CA ALA A 575 29.26 9.89 -1.91
C ALA A 575 28.51 9.52 -3.21
N ILE A 576 27.22 9.84 -3.30
CA ILE A 576 26.32 9.51 -4.40
C ILE A 576 25.65 10.81 -4.89
N PRO A 577 26.26 11.52 -5.86
CA PRO A 577 25.83 12.87 -6.24
C PRO A 577 24.42 12.96 -6.83
N SER A 578 23.91 11.87 -7.41
CA SER A 578 22.55 11.79 -7.97
C SER A 578 21.47 11.45 -6.94
N LEU A 579 21.84 11.19 -5.68
CA LEU A 579 20.88 10.85 -4.64
C LEU A 579 20.01 12.06 -4.30
N GLU A 580 18.70 11.88 -4.44
CA GLU A 580 17.63 12.88 -4.24
C GLU A 580 16.77 12.54 -3.00
N TRP A 581 16.73 11.26 -2.62
CA TRP A 581 15.86 10.78 -1.55
C TRP A 581 16.45 9.56 -0.84
N MET A 582 16.29 9.50 0.49
CA MET A 582 16.73 8.35 1.28
C MET A 582 15.78 8.02 2.44
N VAL A 583 15.58 6.72 2.73
CA VAL A 583 15.05 6.24 4.02
C VAL A 583 16.17 5.61 4.83
N CYS A 584 16.35 6.08 6.07
CA CYS A 584 17.33 5.60 7.03
C CYS A 584 16.78 5.79 8.45
N GLY A 585 16.87 4.79 9.33
CA GLY A 585 16.37 4.89 10.71
C GLY A 585 14.86 5.18 10.80
N GLU A 586 14.06 4.58 9.90
CA GLU A 586 12.61 4.83 9.80
C GLU A 586 12.21 6.29 9.53
N PHE A 587 13.12 7.09 8.95
CA PHE A 587 12.82 8.45 8.48
C PHE A 587 12.94 8.55 6.95
N PRO A 588 11.87 8.96 6.25
CA PRO A 588 11.97 9.39 4.86
C PRO A 588 12.54 10.80 4.79
N MET A 589 13.58 11.00 3.98
CA MET A 589 14.29 12.27 3.85
C MET A 589 14.46 12.66 2.39
N GLU A 590 14.25 13.94 2.11
CA GLU A 590 14.57 14.57 0.83
C GLU A 590 15.95 15.22 0.90
N ILE A 591 16.70 15.13 -0.19
CA ILE A 591 18.03 15.72 -0.33
C ILE A 591 17.93 16.87 -1.32
N VAL A 592 18.12 18.09 -0.83
CA VAL A 592 18.10 19.31 -1.63
C VAL A 592 19.53 19.80 -1.81
N ARG A 593 19.89 20.10 -3.06
CA ARG A 593 21.20 20.68 -3.40
C ARG A 593 20.98 22.11 -3.85
N GLY A 594 21.62 23.05 -3.19
CA GLY A 594 21.61 24.46 -3.55
C GLY A 594 23.01 25.06 -3.54
N ASP A 595 23.09 26.36 -3.82
CA ASP A 595 24.36 27.10 -3.84
C ASP A 595 25.09 27.05 -2.49
N TRP A 596 24.34 26.84 -1.40
CA TRP A 596 24.83 26.77 -0.02
C TRP A 596 25.25 25.35 0.42
N GLY A 597 25.19 24.36 -0.47
CA GLY A 597 25.58 22.97 -0.20
C GLY A 597 24.43 21.97 -0.24
N ILE A 598 24.59 20.89 0.52
CA ILE A 598 23.63 19.79 0.61
C ILE A 598 22.80 19.99 1.88
N ALA A 599 21.48 20.08 1.72
CA ALA A 599 20.52 20.06 2.82
C ALA A 599 19.73 18.75 2.80
N VAL A 600 19.47 18.19 3.97
CA VAL A 600 18.66 16.97 4.14
C VAL A 600 17.46 17.30 5.02
N ASN A 601 16.27 17.11 4.46
CA ASN A 601 15.01 17.49 5.09
C ASN A 601 14.20 16.23 5.42
N PRO A 602 13.90 15.93 6.69
CA PRO A 602 12.98 14.86 7.04
C PRO A 602 11.56 15.21 6.57
N LEU A 603 10.90 14.28 5.90
CA LEU A 603 9.56 14.46 5.33
C LEU A 603 8.43 14.15 6.33
N ALA A 604 8.79 13.62 7.50
CA ALA A 604 7.88 13.32 8.60
C ALA A 604 8.45 13.87 9.91
N GLY A 605 7.59 14.42 10.77
CA GLY A 605 7.97 14.88 12.11
C GLY A 605 8.24 13.75 13.12
N GLU A 606 7.82 12.53 12.79
CA GLU A 606 8.01 11.32 13.60
C GLU A 606 8.45 10.17 12.70
N ARG A 607 9.05 9.13 13.30
CA ARG A 607 9.38 7.89 12.58
C ARG A 607 8.14 7.23 12.00
N ASP A 608 8.30 6.72 10.79
CA ASP A 608 7.27 5.98 10.07
C ASP A 608 7.96 4.80 9.37
N THR A 609 7.42 3.60 9.55
CA THR A 609 7.97 2.41 8.89
C THR A 609 7.97 2.52 7.36
N CYS A 610 7.18 3.46 6.83
CA CYS A 610 7.04 3.79 5.42
C CYS A 610 6.66 2.57 4.57
N SER A 611 6.08 1.54 5.19
CA SER A 611 5.90 0.23 4.57
C SER A 611 5.04 0.30 3.31
N THR A 612 3.99 1.12 3.30
CA THR A 612 3.13 1.37 2.14
C THR A 612 3.92 2.07 1.03
N MET A 613 4.65 3.15 1.35
CA MET A 613 5.48 3.86 0.39
C MET A 613 6.58 2.97 -0.19
N LEU A 614 7.34 2.28 0.66
CA LEU A 614 8.47 1.44 0.26
C LEU A 614 7.99 0.30 -0.64
N ASN A 615 6.87 -0.34 -0.29
CA ASN A 615 6.28 -1.37 -1.14
C ASN A 615 5.80 -0.79 -2.48
N ARG A 616 5.22 0.42 -2.50
CA ARG A 616 4.85 1.07 -3.77
C ARG A 616 6.10 1.38 -4.62
N MET A 617 7.08 2.04 -4.02
CA MET A 617 8.26 2.55 -4.72
C MET A 617 9.17 1.42 -5.19
N PHE A 618 9.51 0.48 -4.32
CA PHE A 618 10.52 -0.56 -4.56
C PHE A 618 9.94 -1.97 -4.76
N GLY A 619 8.73 -2.23 -4.27
CA GLY A 619 8.03 -3.51 -4.36
C GLY A 619 6.95 -3.56 -5.44
N MET A 620 5.69 -3.74 -5.03
CA MET A 620 4.54 -4.02 -5.89
C MET A 620 3.95 -2.83 -6.67
N GLY A 621 4.42 -1.59 -6.48
CA GLY A 621 3.97 -0.45 -7.29
C GLY A 621 4.71 -0.31 -8.63
N ASP A 622 4.15 0.48 -9.54
CA ASP A 622 4.79 0.78 -10.83
C ASP A 622 6.03 1.65 -10.64
N LEU A 623 6.96 1.59 -11.61
CA LEU A 623 8.09 2.52 -11.65
C LEU A 623 7.54 3.93 -11.82
N VAL A 624 7.77 4.78 -10.82
CA VAL A 624 7.53 6.22 -10.92
C VAL A 624 8.66 6.77 -11.80
N ASN A 625 8.31 7.17 -13.03
CA ASN A 625 9.25 7.81 -13.96
C ASN A 625 9.74 9.16 -13.42
#